data_AF-A0A9W5LE78-F1
#
_entry.id   AF-A0A9W5LE78-F1
#
_cell.length_a   1.000
_cell.length_b   1.000
_cell.length_c   1.000
_cell.angle_alpha   90.00
_cell.angle_beta   90.00
_cell.angle_gamma   90.00
#
_symmetry.space_group_name_H-M   'P 1'
#
loop_
_entity.id
_entity.type
_entity.pdbx_description
1 polymer ?
#
loop_
_entity_poly.entity_id
_entity_poly.type
_entity_poly.pdbx_seq_one_letter_code
_entity_poly.pdbx_strand_id
1 'polypeptide(L)'
;MSEYLKKLEQEKNRLELSIKRSQLSDSAKKRKERTRRLIQKGALLEKYFDCEDLTEDEIEELLKMFSPYVNEKKPDKFKRKRT
;
A
#
# COMPACT_ATOMS: atom_id res chain seq x y z
N MET A 1 45.14 16.16 -0.77
CA MET A 1 43.90 15.82 -1.50
C MET A 1 43.62 16.92 -2.51
N SER A 2 43.58 16.62 -3.81
CA SER A 2 43.35 17.62 -4.86
C SER A 2 42.02 18.34 -4.65
N GLU A 3 41.97 19.65 -4.88
CA GLU A 3 40.77 20.49 -4.75
C GLU A 3 39.61 19.98 -5.62
N TYR A 4 39.94 19.31 -6.72
CA TYR A 4 39.00 18.57 -7.58
C TYR A 4 38.33 17.40 -6.85
N LEU A 5 39.08 16.62 -6.07
CA LEU A 5 38.53 15.50 -5.30
C LEU A 5 37.57 15.98 -4.21
N LYS A 6 37.89 17.11 -3.55
CA LYS A 6 36.98 17.74 -2.57
C LYS A 6 35.66 18.18 -3.21
N LYS A 7 35.69 18.75 -4.42
CA LYS A 7 34.47 19.13 -5.15
C LYS A 7 33.62 17.91 -5.51
N LEU A 8 34.25 16.85 -6.02
CA LEU A 8 33.55 15.60 -6.34
C LEU A 8 32.90 14.96 -5.10
N GLU A 9 33.58 14.98 -3.96
CA GLU A 9 33.04 14.43 -2.71
C GLU A 9 31.83 15.26 -2.21
N GLN A 10 31.89 16.58 -2.31
CA GLN A 10 30.76 17.45 -1.98
C GLN A 10 29.55 17.22 -2.89
N GLU A 11 29.78 17.03 -4.19
CA GLU A 11 28.71 16.76 -5.16
C GLU A 11 28.07 15.39 -4.94
N LYS A 12 28.88 14.35 -4.69
CA LYS A 12 28.40 13.02 -4.29
C LYS A 12 27.50 13.10 -3.06
N ASN A 13 27.95 13.77 -2.00
CA ASN A 13 27.17 13.92 -0.76
C ASN A 13 25.84 14.65 -1.00
N ARG A 14 25.82 15.67 -1.88
CA ARG A 14 24.58 16.36 -2.26
C ARG A 14 23.61 15.44 -2.99
N LEU A 15 24.10 14.63 -3.94
CA LEU A 15 23.29 13.67 -4.69
C LEU A 15 22.71 12.59 -3.76
N GLU A 16 23.52 12.03 -2.85
CA GLU A 16 23.06 11.04 -1.87
C GLU A 16 21.96 11.59 -0.95
N LEU A 17 22.12 12.83 -0.46
CA LEU A 17 21.09 13.49 0.34
C LEU A 17 19.80 13.72 -0.46
N SER A 18 19.91 14.09 -1.73
CA SER A 18 18.77 14.28 -2.63
C SER A 18 18.00 12.97 -2.85
N ILE A 19 18.71 11.89 -3.14
CA ILE A 19 18.13 10.54 -3.31
C ILE A 19 17.43 10.08 -2.02
N LYS A 20 18.07 10.27 -0.86
CA LYS A 20 17.46 9.89 0.41
C LYS A 20 16.17 10.66 0.68
N ARG A 21 16.14 11.96 0.37
CA ARG A 21 14.93 12.79 0.51
C ARG A 21 13.81 12.35 -0.43
N SER A 22 14.13 12.05 -1.69
CA SER A 22 13.12 11.58 -2.66
C SER A 22 12.53 10.23 -2.24
N GLN A 23 13.37 9.27 -1.84
CA GLN A 23 12.93 7.96 -1.34
C GLN A 23 12.01 8.07 -0.12
N LEU A 24 12.33 8.95 0.84
CA LEU A 24 11.49 9.19 2.00
C LEU A 24 10.13 9.79 1.60
N SER A 25 10.13 10.78 0.71
CA SER A 25 8.89 11.36 0.14
C SER A 25 8.04 10.29 -0.54
N ASP A 26 8.65 9.45 -1.37
CA ASP A 26 7.92 8.40 -2.10
C ASP A 26 7.37 7.34 -1.16
N SER A 27 8.10 6.98 -0.11
CA SER A 27 7.60 6.07 0.94
C SER A 27 6.38 6.67 1.66
N ALA A 28 6.39 7.97 1.95
CA ALA A 28 5.29 8.66 2.60
C ALA A 28 4.05 8.72 1.70
N LYS A 29 4.24 9.01 0.40
CA LYS A 29 3.16 8.97 -0.59
C LYS A 29 2.53 7.58 -0.69
N LYS A 30 3.35 6.53 -0.84
CA LYS A 30 2.88 5.13 -0.90
C LYS A 30 2.11 4.73 0.36
N ARG A 31 2.56 5.15 1.54
CA ARG A 31 1.83 4.92 2.80
C ARG A 31 0.48 5.63 2.80
N LYS A 32 0.44 6.91 2.43
CA LYS A 32 -0.80 7.70 2.34
C LYS A 32 -1.82 7.06 1.37
N GLU A 33 -1.36 6.64 0.20
CA GLU A 33 -2.19 5.95 -0.79
C GLU A 33 -2.71 4.60 -0.28
N ARG A 34 -1.85 3.82 0.39
CA ARG A 34 -2.25 2.55 1.02
C ARG A 34 -3.31 2.80 2.10
N THR A 35 -3.10 3.73 3.01
CA THR A 35 -4.06 4.07 4.06
C THR A 35 -5.39 4.52 3.47
N ARG A 36 -5.38 5.43 2.49
CA ARG A 36 -6.61 5.87 1.80
C ARG A 36 -7.37 4.69 1.19
N ARG A 37 -6.65 3.79 0.50
CA ARG A 37 -7.26 2.60 -0.11
C ARG A 37 -7.84 1.65 0.94
N LEU A 38 -7.17 1.46 2.07
CA LEU A 38 -7.66 0.59 3.14
C LEU A 38 -8.94 1.16 3.77
N ILE A 39 -8.97 2.47 4.08
CA ILE A 39 -10.17 3.14 4.60
C ILE A 39 -11.33 3.02 3.61
N GLN A 40 -11.09 3.32 2.34
CA GLN A 40 -12.13 3.20 1.30
C GLN A 40 -12.65 1.77 1.16
N LYS A 41 -11.78 0.77 1.29
CA LYS A 41 -12.19 -0.64 1.23
C LYS A 41 -12.94 -1.09 2.48
N GLY A 42 -12.52 -0.63 3.67
CA GLY A 42 -13.20 -0.88 4.94
C GLY A 42 -14.62 -0.32 4.94
N ALA A 43 -14.79 0.94 4.55
CA ALA A 43 -16.12 1.55 4.45
C ALA A 43 -17.07 0.83 3.47
N LEU A 44 -16.53 0.23 2.40
CA LEU A 44 -17.33 -0.60 1.49
C LEU A 44 -17.69 -1.95 2.12
N LEU A 45 -16.81 -2.54 2.92
CA LEU A 45 -17.07 -3.78 3.64
C LEU A 45 -18.20 -3.55 4.65
N GLU A 46 -18.06 -2.55 5.52
CA GLU A 46 -19.06 -2.14 6.51
C GLU A 46 -20.43 -1.92 5.86
N LYS A 47 -20.48 -1.11 4.79
CA LYS A 47 -21.74 -0.81 4.08
C LYS A 47 -22.44 -2.02 3.47
N TYR A 48 -21.69 -2.95 2.87
CA TYR A 48 -22.29 -4.06 2.11
C TYR A 48 -22.48 -5.34 2.93
N PHE A 49 -21.74 -5.49 4.04
CA PHE A 49 -21.82 -6.64 4.92
C PHE A 49 -22.46 -6.32 6.27
N ASP A 50 -22.86 -5.06 6.49
CA ASP A 50 -23.52 -4.59 7.72
C ASP A 50 -22.77 -5.03 8.98
N CYS A 51 -21.47 -4.74 8.99
CA CYS A 51 -20.52 -5.27 9.97
C CYS A 51 -19.79 -4.20 10.77
N GLU A 52 -20.39 -3.02 10.95
CA GLU A 52 -19.80 -1.90 11.72
C GLU A 52 -19.54 -2.27 13.19
N ASP A 53 -20.39 -3.12 13.76
CA ASP A 53 -20.30 -3.56 15.15
C ASP A 53 -19.40 -4.81 15.35
N LEU A 54 -18.93 -5.43 14.25
CA LEU A 54 -18.08 -6.61 14.35
C LEU A 54 -16.64 -6.23 14.68
N THR A 55 -16.02 -7.03 15.53
CA THR A 55 -14.59 -6.95 15.81
C THR A 55 -13.76 -7.40 14.60
N GLU A 56 -12.47 -7.03 14.58
CA GLU A 56 -11.56 -7.44 13.50
C GLU A 56 -11.47 -8.97 13.36
N ASP A 57 -11.50 -9.70 14.49
CA ASP A 57 -11.46 -11.17 14.52
C ASP A 57 -12.74 -11.78 13.91
N GLU A 58 -13.92 -11.26 14.29
CA GLU A 58 -15.20 -11.71 13.74
C GLU A 58 -15.32 -11.41 12.23
N ILE A 59 -14.82 -10.26 11.79
CA ILE A 59 -14.73 -9.92 10.36
C ILE A 59 -13.80 -10.90 9.64
N GLU A 60 -12.66 -11.28 10.24
CA GLU A 60 -11.76 -12.25 9.63
C GLU A 60 -12.41 -13.63 9.48
N GLU A 61 -13.12 -14.11 10.51
CA GLU A 61 -13.87 -15.36 10.46
C GLU A 61 -14.97 -15.33 9.37
N LEU A 62 -15.73 -14.24 9.31
CA LEU A 62 -16.74 -14.00 8.28
C LEU A 62 -16.12 -14.04 6.88
N LEU A 63 -15.04 -13.30 6.66
CA LEU A 63 -14.35 -13.25 5.37
C LEU A 63 -13.77 -14.61 4.98
N LYS A 64 -13.21 -15.37 5.94
CA LYS A 64 -12.73 -16.74 5.71
C LYS A 64 -13.86 -17.64 5.22
N MET A 65 -15.03 -17.58 5.87
CA MET A 65 -16.19 -18.39 5.54
C MET A 65 -16.72 -18.12 4.12
N PHE A 66 -16.78 -16.84 3.71
CA PHE A 66 -17.31 -16.45 2.40
C PHE A 66 -16.28 -16.40 1.29
N SER A 67 -14.98 -16.37 1.60
CA SER A 67 -13.92 -16.28 0.58
C SER A 67 -13.98 -17.37 -0.49
N PRO A 68 -14.28 -18.66 -0.19
CA PRO A 68 -14.37 -19.69 -1.23
C PRO A 68 -15.52 -19.41 -2.19
N TYR A 69 -16.71 -19.10 -1.65
CA TYR A 69 -17.90 -18.77 -2.43
C TYR A 69 -17.67 -17.55 -3.33
N VAL A 70 -17.15 -16.45 -2.76
CA VAL A 70 -16.87 -15.22 -3.51
C VAL A 70 -15.84 -15.46 -4.60
N ASN A 71 -14.82 -16.29 -4.36
CA ASN A 71 -13.80 -16.59 -5.36
C ASN A 71 -14.30 -17.51 -6.47
N GLU A 72 -15.16 -18.49 -6.15
CA GLU A 72 -15.79 -19.39 -7.12
C GLU A 72 -16.78 -18.62 -8.02
N LYS A 73 -17.65 -17.80 -7.42
CA LYS A 73 -18.67 -17.03 -8.16
C LYS A 73 -18.16 -15.73 -8.74
N LYS A 74 -16.88 -15.39 -8.56
CA LYS A 74 -16.27 -14.16 -9.08
C LYS A 74 -16.38 -14.13 -10.61
N PRO A 75 -17.08 -13.14 -11.20
CA PRO A 75 -17.13 -13.00 -12.66
C PRO A 75 -15.74 -12.80 -13.26
N ASP A 76 -15.51 -13.32 -14.46
CA ASP A 76 -14.19 -13.27 -15.12
C ASP A 76 -13.67 -11.84 -15.33
N LYS A 77 -14.57 -10.85 -15.51
CA LYS A 77 -14.20 -9.42 -15.58
C LYS A 77 -13.43 -8.91 -14.35
N PHE A 78 -13.55 -9.59 -13.22
CA PHE A 78 -12.83 -9.28 -11.97
C PHE A 78 -11.66 -10.23 -11.69
N LYS A 79 -11.51 -11.32 -12.46
CA LYS A 79 -10.34 -12.20 -12.39
C LYS A 79 -9.19 -11.54 -13.14
N ARG A 80 -8.31 -10.84 -12.42
CA ARG A 80 -7.07 -10.34 -13.01
C ARG A 80 -6.17 -11.52 -13.34
N LYS A 81 -5.67 -11.61 -14.58
CA LYS A 81 -4.58 -12.52 -14.92
C LYS A 81 -3.38 -12.13 -14.06
N ARG A 82 -2.97 -13.01 -13.15
CA ARG A 82 -1.67 -12.89 -12.49
C ARG A 82 -0.64 -13.26 -13.55
N THR A 83 -0.05 -12.27 -14.21
CA THR A 83 1.20 -12.41 -14.98
C THR A 83 2.37 -12.56 -14.04
#